data_AF-A0A6N2KRH0-F1
#
_entry.id   AF-A0A6N2KRH0-F1
#
_cell.length_a   1.000
_cell.length_b   1.000
_cell.length_c   1.000
_cell.angle_alpha   90.00
_cell.angle_beta   90.00
_cell.angle_gamma   90.00
#
_symmetry.space_group_name_H-M   'P 1'
#
loop_
_entity.id
_entity.type
_entity.pdbx_description
1 polymer ?
#
loop_
_entity_poly.entity_id
_entity_poly.type
_entity_poly.pdbx_seq_one_letter_code
_entity_poly.pdbx_strand_id
1 'polypeptide(L)'
;MSWLTSSPIMTINSIFHSQFSDIYQEEHFINYLTPDIPIVKELPKELQSLDLEAIGSVVTDADIGKESKPSFYLKNILPVLLKNRVVHFVGFGNRLAFDPIPFQLQM
;
A
#
# COMPACT_ATOMS: atom_id res chain seq x y z
N MET A 1 -8.35 17.66 -18.23
CA MET A 1 -7.38 16.55 -18.43
C MET A 1 -7.82 15.37 -17.56
N SER A 2 -8.57 14.43 -18.11
CA SER A 2 -9.20 13.30 -17.40
C SER A 2 -8.47 11.98 -17.66
N TRP A 3 -7.16 11.96 -17.44
CA TRP A 3 -6.34 10.76 -17.69
C TRP A 3 -6.10 9.90 -16.44
N LEU A 4 -6.66 10.26 -15.28
CA LEU A 4 -6.49 9.52 -14.02
C LEU A 4 -7.56 8.44 -13.78
N THR A 5 -8.63 8.37 -14.58
CA THR A 5 -9.81 7.55 -14.23
C THR A 5 -9.74 6.09 -14.67
N SER A 6 -8.67 5.67 -15.34
CA SER A 6 -8.54 4.30 -15.89
C SER A 6 -7.35 3.49 -15.35
N SER A 7 -6.59 4.01 -14.40
CA SER A 7 -5.48 3.26 -13.78
C SER A 7 -5.87 2.76 -12.39
N PRO A 8 -5.41 1.57 -11.96
CA PRO A 8 -5.60 1.13 -10.58
C PRO A 8 -4.97 2.13 -9.61
N ILE A 9 -5.63 2.45 -8.50
CA ILE A 9 -5.16 3.42 -7.51
C ILE A 9 -4.96 2.72 -6.16
N MET A 10 -3.86 3.01 -5.50
CA MET A 10 -3.63 2.58 -4.12
C MET A 10 -3.78 3.78 -3.18
N THR A 11 -4.44 3.57 -2.04
CA THR A 11 -4.56 4.59 -0.99
C THR A 11 -3.99 4.04 0.30
N ILE A 12 -3.20 4.85 1.00
CA ILE A 12 -2.56 4.47 2.26
C ILE A 12 -2.96 5.47 3.34
N ASN A 13 -3.58 4.97 4.41
CA ASN A 13 -3.82 5.71 5.64
C ASN A 13 -2.95 5.13 6.76
N SER A 14 -1.80 5.77 6.98
CA SER A 14 -0.87 5.40 8.04
C SER A 14 -1.34 6.00 9.36
N ILE A 15 -1.57 5.15 10.37
CA ILE A 15 -2.09 5.56 11.69
C ILE A 15 -0.99 6.22 12.54
N PHE A 16 0.27 6.19 12.10
CA PHE A 16 1.39 6.76 12.84
C PHE A 16 1.80 8.14 12.31
N HIS A 17 1.37 9.19 13.01
CA HIS A 17 2.02 10.50 13.07
C HIS A 17 3.28 10.43 13.97
N SER A 18 4.12 9.41 13.83
CA SER A 18 5.26 9.22 14.73
C SER A 18 6.59 9.45 14.00
N GLN A 19 7.59 9.93 14.73
CA GLN A 19 9.01 10.08 14.32
C GLN A 19 9.67 8.76 13.83
N PHE A 20 8.88 7.71 13.58
CA PHE A 20 9.30 6.40 13.10
C PHE A 20 8.96 6.16 11.63
N SER A 21 8.38 7.12 10.91
CA SER A 21 8.36 7.05 9.43
C SER A 21 9.77 6.83 8.85
N ASP A 22 10.82 7.24 9.57
CA ASP A 22 12.22 7.09 9.16
C ASP A 22 12.80 5.68 9.41
N ILE A 23 12.23 4.89 10.33
CA ILE A 23 12.67 3.49 10.56
C ILE A 23 11.92 2.49 9.69
N TYR A 24 10.80 2.90 9.10
CA TYR A 24 10.05 2.08 8.16
C TYR A 24 10.32 2.57 6.75
N GLN A 25 10.65 1.63 5.88
CA GLN A 25 10.89 1.87 4.45
C GLN A 25 9.58 2.19 3.70
N GLU A 26 8.65 2.93 4.32
CA GLU A 26 7.38 3.38 3.74
C GLU A 26 7.66 4.22 2.49
N GLU A 27 8.60 5.16 2.58
CA GLU A 27 8.98 5.99 1.44
C GLU A 27 9.62 5.16 0.32
N HIS A 28 10.45 4.16 0.66
CA HIS A 28 11.02 3.24 -0.33
C HIS A 28 9.95 2.36 -0.99
N PHE A 29 8.96 1.86 -0.23
CA PHE A 29 7.84 1.08 -0.76
C PHE A 29 6.95 1.93 -1.68
N ILE A 30 6.63 3.14 -1.26
CA ILE A 30 5.89 4.11 -2.08
C ILE A 30 6.67 4.41 -3.36
N ASN A 31 7.96 4.72 -3.25
CA ASN A 31 8.82 5.03 -4.40
C ASN A 31 9.01 3.83 -5.34
N TYR A 32 9.02 2.61 -4.82
CA TYR A 32 9.11 1.39 -5.61
C TYR A 32 7.83 1.14 -6.43
N LEU A 33 6.65 1.42 -5.86
CA LEU A 33 5.37 1.16 -6.51
C LEU A 33 4.84 2.31 -7.36
N THR A 34 5.18 3.55 -7.02
CA THR A 34 4.70 4.77 -7.69
C THR A 34 4.92 4.77 -9.22
N PRO A 35 6.01 4.21 -9.78
CA PRO A 35 6.19 4.09 -11.23
C PRO A 35 5.10 3.25 -11.91
N ASP A 36 4.58 2.23 -11.24
CA ASP A 36 3.63 1.27 -11.81
C ASP A 36 2.18 1.56 -11.38
N ILE A 37 1.98 2.04 -10.15
CA ILE A 37 0.67 2.24 -9.53
C ILE A 37 0.66 3.60 -8.82
N PRO A 38 -0.27 4.51 -9.18
CA PRO A 38 -0.44 5.75 -8.44
C PRO A 38 -0.88 5.48 -6.99
N ILE A 39 -0.09 5.99 -6.05
CA ILE A 39 -0.42 5.99 -4.62
C ILE A 39 -0.91 7.38 -4.24
N VAL A 40 -2.12 7.47 -3.69
CA VAL A 40 -2.76 8.73 -3.28
C VAL A 40 -3.06 8.73 -1.79
N LYS A 41 -3.00 9.90 -1.15
CA LYS A 41 -3.40 10.07 0.26
C LYS A 41 -4.91 10.11 0.43
N GLU A 42 -5.60 10.68 -0.55
CA GLU A 42 -7.06 10.79 -0.59
C GLU A 42 -7.58 10.20 -1.89
N LEU A 43 -8.68 9.46 -1.80
CA LEU A 43 -9.33 8.89 -2.96
C LEU A 43 -9.95 10.00 -3.83
N PRO A 44 -9.92 9.87 -5.17
CA PRO A 44 -10.71 10.70 -6.06
C PRO A 44 -12.20 10.68 -5.68
N LYS A 45 -12.91 11.79 -5.87
CA LYS A 45 -14.33 11.92 -5.50
C LYS A 45 -15.21 10.82 -6.09
N GLU A 46 -14.86 10.32 -7.28
CA GLU A 46 -15.60 9.23 -7.93
C GLU A 46 -15.49 7.90 -7.20
N LEU A 47 -14.39 7.68 -6.46
CA LEU A 47 -14.13 6.46 -5.69
C LEU A 47 -14.52 6.60 -4.22
N GLN A 48 -14.67 7.82 -3.71
CA GLN A 48 -15.11 8.07 -2.33
C GLN A 48 -16.54 7.59 -2.03
N SER A 49 -17.38 7.44 -3.05
CA SER A 49 -18.75 6.91 -2.92
C SER A 49 -18.81 5.38 -2.91
N LEU A 50 -17.70 4.69 -3.19
CA LEU A 50 -17.64 3.24 -3.17
C LEU A 50 -17.52 2.74 -1.72
N ASP A 51 -18.29 1.72 -1.40
CA ASP A 51 -18.10 0.95 -0.17
C ASP A 51 -16.93 -0.02 -0.36
N LEU A 52 -15.73 0.45 -0.03
CA LEU A 52 -14.49 -0.30 -0.19
C LEU A 52 -14.45 -1.56 0.68
N GLU A 53 -15.11 -1.54 1.84
CA GLU A 53 -15.20 -2.71 2.72
C GLU A 53 -16.09 -3.78 2.08
N ALA A 54 -17.26 -3.40 1.57
CA ALA A 54 -18.19 -4.33 0.92
C ALA A 54 -17.60 -5.02 -0.31
N ILE A 55 -16.71 -4.36 -1.06
CA ILE A 55 -16.04 -4.94 -2.23
C ILE A 55 -14.73 -5.68 -1.89
N GLY A 56 -14.36 -5.74 -0.61
CA GLY A 56 -13.11 -6.38 -0.16
C GLY A 56 -11.86 -5.65 -0.65
N SER A 57 -11.94 -4.33 -0.75
CA SER A 57 -10.86 -3.44 -1.19
C SER A 57 -10.16 -2.73 -0.03
N VAL A 58 -10.51 -3.05 1.21
CA VAL A 58 -9.81 -2.56 2.41
C VAL A 58 -8.85 -3.64 2.88
N VAL A 59 -7.60 -3.25 3.11
CA VAL A 59 -6.55 -4.12 3.65
C VAL A 59 -6.08 -3.49 4.96
N THR A 60 -6.32 -4.19 6.04
CA THR A 60 -5.95 -3.75 7.38
C THR A 60 -4.62 -4.35 7.80
N ASP A 61 -4.10 -3.85 8.91
CA ASP A 61 -2.91 -4.43 9.51
C ASP A 61 -3.16 -5.90 9.89
N ALA A 62 -4.36 -6.27 10.35
CA ALA A 62 -4.71 -7.67 10.64
C ALA A 62 -4.54 -8.61 9.42
N ASP A 63 -4.70 -8.12 8.19
CA ASP A 63 -4.64 -8.91 6.96
C ASP A 63 -3.21 -9.19 6.49
N ILE A 64 -2.26 -8.38 6.92
CA ILE A 64 -0.85 -8.45 6.49
C ILE A 64 -0.05 -9.06 7.63
N GLY A 65 0.77 -10.08 7.40
CA GLY A 65 1.69 -10.56 8.44
C GLY A 65 2.69 -9.45 8.84
N LYS A 66 3.14 -9.42 10.11
CA LYS A 66 4.32 -8.62 10.45
C LYS A 66 5.48 -9.06 9.56
N GLU A 67 6.27 -8.10 9.08
CA GLU A 67 7.37 -8.36 8.15
C GLU A 67 6.96 -9.15 6.89
N SER A 68 5.84 -8.76 6.26
CA SER A 68 5.40 -9.41 5.03
C SER A 68 6.34 -9.14 3.87
N LYS A 69 6.81 -10.23 3.24
CA LYS A 69 7.71 -10.18 2.08
C LYS A 69 6.99 -9.54 0.88
N PRO A 70 7.72 -8.95 -0.09
CA PRO A 70 7.14 -8.42 -1.33
C PRO A 70 6.22 -9.42 -2.06
N SER A 71 6.56 -10.71 -2.04
CA SER A 71 5.73 -11.78 -2.62
C SER A 71 4.30 -11.88 -2.03
N PHE A 72 4.08 -11.46 -0.78
CA PHE A 72 2.76 -11.39 -0.17
C PHE A 72 1.89 -10.36 -0.91
N TYR A 73 2.44 -9.19 -1.19
CA TYR A 73 1.75 -8.11 -1.90
C TYR A 73 1.38 -8.54 -3.33
N LEU A 74 2.28 -9.21 -4.04
CA LEU A 74 2.00 -9.72 -5.38
C LEU A 74 0.91 -10.81 -5.40
N LYS A 75 0.83 -11.65 -4.37
CA LYS A 75 -0.13 -12.76 -4.33
C LYS A 75 -1.51 -12.35 -3.80
N ASN A 76 -1.55 -11.44 -2.82
CA ASN A 76 -2.79 -11.14 -2.09
C ASN A 76 -3.35 -9.76 -2.42
N ILE A 77 -2.50 -8.76 -2.67
CA ILE A 77 -2.92 -7.37 -2.88
C ILE A 77 -3.11 -7.07 -4.37
N LEU A 78 -2.16 -7.49 -5.21
CA LEU A 78 -2.21 -7.21 -6.64
C LEU A 78 -3.51 -7.73 -7.30
N PRO A 79 -4.03 -8.94 -7.01
CA PRO A 79 -5.30 -9.38 -7.58
C PRO A 79 -6.49 -8.51 -7.17
N VAL A 80 -6.52 -8.02 -5.91
CA VAL A 80 -7.57 -7.11 -5.42
C VAL A 80 -7.48 -5.78 -6.14
N LEU A 81 -6.28 -5.22 -6.26
CA LEU A 81 -6.04 -3.97 -6.97
C LEU A 81 -6.43 -4.07 -8.45
N LEU A 82 -6.12 -5.18 -9.13
CA LEU A 82 -6.50 -5.38 -10.52
C LEU A 82 -8.01 -5.56 -10.70
N LYS A 83 -8.67 -6.27 -9.76
CA LYS A 83 -10.11 -6.55 -9.80
C LYS A 83 -10.94 -5.31 -9.47
N ASN A 84 -10.64 -4.67 -8.34
CA ASN A 84 -11.44 -3.57 -7.80
C ASN A 84 -10.95 -2.20 -8.28
N ARG A 85 -9.77 -2.14 -8.92
CA ARG A 85 -9.11 -0.90 -9.41
C ARG A 85 -8.73 0.08 -8.31
N VAL A 86 -9.04 -0.26 -7.07
CA VAL A 86 -8.67 0.46 -5.88
C VAL A 86 -8.27 -0.54 -4.82
N VAL A 87 -7.33 -0.16 -3.95
CA VAL A 87 -7.06 -0.84 -2.68
C VAL A 87 -6.74 0.22 -1.63
N HIS A 88 -7.34 0.10 -0.45
CA HIS A 88 -7.21 1.04 0.65
C HIS A 88 -6.53 0.35 1.83
N PHE A 89 -5.31 0.77 2.14
CA PHE A 89 -4.54 0.28 3.27
C PHE A 89 -4.83 1.10 4.52
N VAL A 90 -5.18 0.41 5.61
CA VAL A 90 -5.45 1.00 6.93
C VAL A 90 -4.48 0.41 7.95
N GLY A 91 -3.73 1.25 8.66
CA GLY A 91 -2.81 0.76 9.72
C GLY A 91 -1.50 0.17 9.19
N PHE A 92 -1.05 0.63 8.02
CA PHE A 92 0.03 0.01 7.25
C PHE A 92 1.44 0.09 7.86
N GLY A 93 1.66 0.91 8.89
CA GLY A 93 3.01 1.36 9.32
C GLY A 93 3.99 0.29 9.82
N ASN A 94 3.57 -0.94 10.20
CA ASN A 94 4.44 -1.91 10.89
C ASN A 94 4.68 -3.23 10.12
N ARG A 95 4.32 -3.33 8.84
CA ARG A 95 4.15 -4.66 8.20
C ARG A 95 4.92 -4.89 6.90
N LEU A 96 5.67 -3.89 6.44
CA LEU A 96 6.69 -4.09 5.40
C LEU A 96 7.85 -4.88 5.99
N ALA A 97 8.18 -6.04 5.41
CA ALA A 97 9.40 -6.76 5.75
C ALA A 97 10.60 -5.82 5.65
N PHE A 98 11.47 -5.86 6.65
CA PHE A 98 12.89 -5.70 6.39
C PHE A 98 13.23 -6.77 5.36
N ASP A 99 13.37 -6.41 4.09
CA ASP A 99 14.18 -7.24 3.22
C ASP A 99 15.55 -7.25 3.91
N PRO A 100 16.12 -8.41 4.30
CA PRO A 100 17.45 -8.41 4.87
C PRO A 100 18.36 -7.91 3.77
N ILE A 101 18.68 -6.62 3.82
CA ILE A 101 19.88 -6.08 3.19
C ILE A 101 20.97 -7.09 3.59
N PRO A 102 21.69 -7.69 2.61
CA PRO A 102 22.71 -8.67 2.92
C PRO A 102 23.58 -8.12 4.03
N PHE A 103 23.82 -8.90 5.10
CA PHE A 103 24.53 -8.47 6.31
C PHE A 103 25.82 -7.67 6.02
N GLN A 104 26.44 -7.94 4.87
CA GLN A 104 27.63 -7.25 4.35
C GLN A 104 27.46 -5.76 4.04
N LEU A 105 26.22 -5.27 3.88
CA LEU A 105 25.88 -3.88 3.57
C LEU A 105 25.31 -3.14 4.80
N GLN A 106 25.24 -3.79 5.96
CA GLN A 106 24.75 -3.21 7.23
C GLN A 106 25.88 -2.66 8.12
N MET A 107 27.09 -2.48 7.57
CA MET A 107 28.28 -1.96 8.27
C MET A 107 28.44 -0.47 8.07
#